data_AF-A0A7J6K674-F1
#
_entry.id   AF-A0A7J6K674-F1
#
_cell.length_a   1.000
_cell.length_b   1.000
_cell.length_c   1.000
_cell.angle_alpha   90.00
_cell.angle_beta   90.00
_cell.angle_gamma   90.00
#
_symmetry.space_group_name_H-M   'P 1'
#
loop_
_entity.id
_entity.type
_entity.pdbx_description
1 polymer ?
#
loop_
_entity_poly.entity_id
_entity_poly.type
_entity_poly.pdbx_seq_one_letter_code
_entity_poly.pdbx_strand_id
1 'polypeptide(L)'
;MTSSPEPRARVLDGKSLTSVDADLIFVKVKTKTARKIDYPQFEDALKLVAEKKKASADQIVTKIAASEGGPIFVGTNTEHVRLHDDKDTYTGIHKTGGPVLVAEGRWQFNNLSNICDRGEYDVRGVKKGVM
;
A
#
# COMPACT_ATOMS: atom_id res chain seq x y z
N MET A 1 3.44 -11.03 -23.27
CA MET A 1 4.56 -10.56 -22.42
C MET A 1 4.70 -11.53 -21.26
N THR A 2 5.42 -12.62 -21.47
CA THR A 2 5.74 -13.58 -20.42
C THR A 2 6.87 -12.97 -19.60
N SER A 3 6.53 -12.40 -18.44
CA SER A 3 7.52 -11.98 -17.45
C SER A 3 8.34 -13.20 -17.05
N SER A 4 9.58 -13.27 -17.52
CA SER A 4 10.60 -14.17 -16.99
C SER A 4 10.59 -14.02 -15.46
N PRO A 5 10.54 -15.11 -14.67
CA PRO A 5 10.53 -14.98 -13.23
C PRO A 5 11.90 -14.47 -12.78
N GLU A 6 11.96 -13.18 -12.42
CA GLU A 6 13.13 -12.56 -11.78
C GLU A 6 13.64 -13.45 -10.63
N PRO A 7 14.97 -13.60 -10.44
CA PRO A 7 15.54 -14.49 -9.44
C PRO A 7 15.28 -13.95 -8.03
N ARG A 8 14.10 -14.27 -7.48
CA ARG A 8 13.75 -14.02 -6.08
C ARG A 8 14.55 -15.00 -5.20
N ALA A 9 15.07 -14.53 -4.07
CA ALA A 9 15.75 -15.37 -3.08
C ALA A 9 14.96 -16.65 -2.71
N ARG A 10 13.62 -16.59 -2.81
CA ARG A 10 12.67 -17.71 -2.68
C ARG A 10 13.09 -18.63 -1.53
N VAL A 11 13.15 -18.04 -0.35
CA VAL A 11 13.53 -18.71 0.91
C VAL A 11 12.34 -19.51 1.46
N LEU A 12 11.13 -19.00 1.21
CA LEU A 12 9.85 -19.67 1.49
C LEU A 12 9.56 -20.67 0.36
N ASP A 13 9.75 -21.95 0.66
CA ASP A 13 9.64 -23.03 -0.31
C ASP A 13 8.25 -23.70 -0.29
N GLY A 14 7.40 -23.34 0.69
CA GLY A 14 6.06 -23.91 0.89
C GLY A 14 6.04 -25.36 1.40
N LYS A 15 7.21 -25.99 1.55
CA LYS A 15 7.38 -27.36 2.04
C LYS A 15 8.08 -27.40 3.39
N SER A 16 9.35 -27.01 3.41
CA SER A 16 10.19 -26.95 4.61
C SER A 16 9.96 -25.67 5.44
N LEU A 17 9.62 -24.59 4.76
CA LEU A 17 9.34 -23.28 5.34
C LEU A 17 8.11 -22.69 4.64
N THR A 18 6.98 -22.71 5.33
CA THR A 18 5.70 -22.17 4.85
C THR A 18 5.53 -20.70 5.23
N SER A 19 4.54 -20.01 4.66
CA SER A 19 4.17 -18.65 5.07
C SER A 19 3.77 -18.58 6.54
N VAL A 20 3.03 -19.58 7.01
CA VAL A 20 2.63 -19.71 8.43
C VAL A 20 3.85 -19.80 9.33
N ASP A 21 4.86 -20.56 8.92
CA ASP A 21 6.10 -20.68 9.69
C ASP A 21 6.88 -19.36 9.77
N ALA A 22 6.90 -18.60 8.68
CA ALA A 22 7.52 -17.28 8.64
C ALA A 22 6.80 -16.29 9.57
N ASP A 23 5.46 -16.32 9.58
CA ASP A 23 4.67 -15.49 10.49
C ASP A 23 4.94 -15.86 11.97
N LEU A 24 5.05 -17.15 12.28
CA LEU A 24 5.39 -17.61 13.63
C LEU A 24 6.78 -17.14 14.05
N ILE A 25 7.78 -17.22 13.16
CA ILE A 25 9.13 -16.73 13.43
C ILE A 25 9.11 -15.21 13.64
N PHE A 26 8.39 -14.47 12.80
CA PHE A 26 8.24 -13.02 12.94
C PHE A 26 7.62 -12.63 14.30
N VAL A 27 6.55 -13.32 14.72
CA VAL A 27 5.92 -13.11 16.03
C VAL A 27 6.86 -13.45 17.17
N LYS A 28 7.75 -14.44 16.99
CA LYS A 28 8.72 -14.85 18.01
C LYS A 28 9.85 -13.84 18.20
N VAL A 29 10.34 -13.21 17.12
CA VAL A 29 11.46 -12.25 17.21
C VAL A 29 11.05 -10.81 17.48
N LYS A 30 9.83 -10.43 17.11
CA LYS A 30 9.36 -9.06 17.28
C LYS A 30 9.07 -8.74 18.74
N THR A 31 9.24 -7.48 19.12
CA THR A 31 8.74 -7.01 20.41
C THR A 31 7.22 -7.10 20.47
N LYS A 32 6.69 -7.38 21.67
CA LYS A 32 5.24 -7.51 21.88
C LYS A 32 4.53 -6.25 21.38
N THR A 33 3.47 -6.45 20.60
CA THR A 33 2.65 -5.37 19.99
C THR A 33 3.30 -4.65 18.79
N ALA A 34 4.58 -4.85 18.50
CA ALA A 34 5.20 -4.22 17.35
C ALA A 34 4.67 -4.78 16.01
N ARG A 35 4.63 -3.88 15.02
CA ARG A 35 4.26 -4.16 13.62
C ARG A 35 5.47 -4.31 12.70
N LYS A 36 6.67 -3.98 13.17
CA LYS A 36 7.94 -4.03 12.44
C LYS A 36 9.00 -4.69 13.31
N ILE A 37 10.07 -5.17 12.68
CA ILE A 37 11.27 -5.67 13.33
C ILE A 37 12.46 -4.83 12.89
N ASP A 38 13.44 -4.69 13.77
CA ASP A 38 14.70 -4.01 13.48
C ASP A 38 15.70 -4.98 12.84
N TYR A 39 16.80 -4.45 12.31
CA TYR A 39 17.83 -5.25 11.65
C TYR A 39 18.41 -6.38 12.54
N PRO A 40 18.75 -6.16 13.83
CA PRO A 40 19.22 -7.25 14.69
C PRO A 40 18.19 -8.36 14.88
N GLN A 41 16.90 -8.00 14.99
CA GLN A 41 15.81 -8.97 15.10
C GLN A 41 15.61 -9.74 13.79
N PHE A 42 15.89 -9.10 12.65
CA PHE A 42 15.89 -9.75 11.36
C PHE A 42 17.03 -10.77 11.24
N GLU A 43 18.25 -10.45 11.71
CA GLU A 43 19.34 -11.43 11.77
C GLU A 43 18.99 -12.63 12.65
N ASP A 44 18.36 -12.40 13.81
CA ASP A 44 17.89 -13.48 14.67
C ASP A 44 16.77 -14.31 14.02
N ALA A 45 15.90 -13.67 13.24
CA ALA A 45 14.90 -14.38 12.45
C ALA A 45 15.55 -15.28 11.38
N LEU A 46 16.62 -14.81 10.73
CA LEU A 46 17.35 -15.60 9.72
C LEU A 46 18.01 -16.84 10.32
N LYS A 47 18.51 -16.76 11.56
CA LYS A 47 19.03 -17.95 12.29
C LYS A 47 17.94 -18.99 12.50
N LEU A 48 16.76 -18.57 12.97
CA LEU A 48 15.61 -19.47 13.17
C LEU A 48 15.09 -20.07 11.85
N VAL A 49 15.13 -19.28 10.76
CA VAL A 49 14.81 -19.76 9.42
C VAL A 49 15.81 -20.83 8.95
N ALA A 50 17.11 -20.61 9.21
CA ALA A 50 18.16 -21.55 8.85
C ALA A 50 18.04 -22.87 9.62
N GLU A 51 17.77 -22.82 10.93
CA GLU A 51 17.48 -23.99 11.77
C GLU A 51 16.32 -24.81 11.18
N LYS A 52 15.23 -24.13 10.79
CA LYS A 52 14.05 -24.79 10.23
C LYS A 52 14.30 -25.41 8.85
N LYS A 53 15.12 -24.76 8.02
CA LYS A 53 15.56 -25.30 6.72
C LYS A 53 16.67 -26.34 6.82
N LYS A 54 17.24 -26.58 8.01
CA LYS A 54 18.43 -27.41 8.21
C LYS A 54 19.59 -26.98 7.30
N ALA A 55 19.74 -25.67 7.11
CA ALA A 55 20.78 -25.04 6.31
C ALA A 55 21.64 -24.13 7.20
N SER A 56 22.83 -23.74 6.74
CA SER A 56 23.60 -22.74 7.50
C SER A 56 23.00 -21.35 7.33
N ALA A 57 23.13 -20.50 8.35
CA ALA A 57 22.70 -19.10 8.26
C ALA A 57 23.38 -18.38 7.09
N ASP A 58 24.68 -18.64 6.88
CA ASP A 58 25.47 -18.06 5.79
C ASP A 58 24.92 -18.42 4.40
N GLN A 59 24.43 -19.65 4.20
CA GLN A 59 23.81 -20.06 2.94
C GLN A 59 22.53 -19.27 2.66
N ILE A 60 21.72 -19.03 3.71
CA ILE A 60 20.49 -18.25 3.57
C ILE A 60 20.83 -16.78 3.27
N VAL A 61 21.77 -16.20 4.01
CA VAL A 61 22.22 -14.80 3.81
C VAL A 61 22.82 -14.64 2.41
N THR A 62 23.70 -15.53 1.99
CA THR A 62 24.30 -15.51 0.65
C THR A 62 23.22 -15.60 -0.43
N LYS A 63 22.21 -16.46 -0.25
CA LYS A 63 21.10 -16.59 -1.20
C LYS A 63 20.24 -15.32 -1.25
N ILE A 64 20.04 -14.64 -0.13
CA ILE A 64 19.32 -13.37 -0.07
C ILE A 64 20.14 -12.26 -0.74
N ALA A 65 21.45 -12.19 -0.44
CA ALA A 65 22.36 -11.19 -1.00
C ALA A 65 22.59 -11.36 -2.50
N ALA A 66 22.55 -12.61 -3.00
CA ALA A 66 22.63 -12.92 -4.43
C ALA A 66 21.31 -12.69 -5.19
N SER A 67 20.22 -12.31 -4.51
CA SER A 67 18.96 -12.00 -5.16
C SER A 67 19.07 -10.66 -5.91
N GLU A 68 18.99 -10.71 -7.24
CA GLU A 68 18.93 -9.51 -8.07
C GLU A 68 17.55 -8.84 -7.91
N GLY A 69 17.50 -7.51 -7.94
CA GLY A 69 16.24 -6.73 -7.94
C GLY A 69 15.71 -6.25 -6.58
N GLY A 70 16.33 -6.64 -5.46
CA GLY A 70 15.95 -6.16 -4.12
C GLY A 70 14.49 -6.46 -3.71
N PRO A 71 14.01 -5.89 -2.60
CA PRO A 71 12.61 -6.04 -2.19
C PRO A 71 11.71 -5.23 -3.13
N ILE A 72 11.13 -5.90 -4.13
CA ILE A 72 10.12 -5.30 -5.00
C ILE A 72 8.78 -5.31 -4.25
N PHE A 73 8.26 -4.13 -3.94
CA PHE A 73 6.90 -3.98 -3.44
C PHE A 73 5.91 -4.25 -4.59
N VAL A 74 5.55 -5.52 -4.78
CA VAL A 74 4.44 -5.88 -5.66
C VAL A 74 3.16 -5.65 -4.87
N GLY A 75 2.53 -4.49 -5.08
CA GLY A 75 1.21 -4.21 -4.53
C GLY A 75 0.21 -5.29 -4.94
N THR A 76 -0.73 -5.61 -4.05
CA THR A 76 -1.85 -6.48 -4.38
C THR A 76 -2.69 -5.77 -5.43
N ASN A 77 -2.76 -6.33 -6.64
CA ASN A 77 -3.78 -5.90 -7.61
C ASN A 77 -5.12 -6.37 -7.05
N THR A 78 -5.95 -5.41 -6.62
CA THR A 78 -7.30 -5.70 -6.17
C THR A 78 -8.12 -6.23 -7.35
N GLU A 79 -9.04 -7.16 -7.08
CA GLU A 79 -10.03 -7.55 -8.07
C GLU A 79 -10.89 -6.36 -8.45
N HIS A 80 -11.42 -6.35 -9.68
CA HIS A 80 -12.31 -5.30 -10.14
C HIS A 80 -13.59 -5.28 -9.29
N VAL A 81 -13.79 -4.21 -8.54
CA VAL A 81 -14.99 -3.98 -7.75
C VAL A 81 -15.82 -2.95 -8.48
N ARG A 82 -16.97 -3.36 -9.02
CA ARG A 82 -17.91 -2.48 -9.74
C ARG A 82 -18.25 -1.20 -8.97
N LEU A 83 -18.37 -1.28 -7.64
CA LEU A 83 -18.70 -0.12 -6.80
C LEU A 83 -17.53 0.84 -6.54
N HIS A 84 -16.31 0.52 -6.97
CA HIS A 84 -15.11 1.32 -6.72
C HIS A 84 -14.40 1.72 -8.02
N ASP A 85 -14.31 0.80 -8.98
CA ASP A 85 -13.50 0.97 -10.20
C ASP A 85 -14.32 1.51 -11.37
N ASP A 86 -15.63 1.24 -11.39
CA ASP A 86 -16.56 1.78 -12.39
C ASP A 86 -17.07 3.17 -11.95
N LYS A 87 -16.31 4.21 -12.32
CA LYS A 87 -16.65 5.60 -12.03
C LYS A 87 -17.91 6.09 -12.77
N ASP A 88 -18.36 5.40 -13.82
CA ASP A 88 -19.60 5.77 -14.52
C ASP A 88 -20.83 5.50 -13.64
N THR A 89 -20.71 4.54 -12.72
CA THR A 89 -21.75 4.25 -11.70
C THR A 89 -21.79 5.25 -10.55
N TYR A 90 -20.80 6.14 -10.43
CA TYR A 90 -20.81 7.16 -9.38
C TYR A 90 -21.92 8.17 -9.66
N THR A 91 -22.63 8.58 -8.61
CA THR A 91 -23.73 9.54 -8.69
C THR A 91 -23.56 10.64 -7.64
N GLY A 92 -24.28 11.74 -7.80
CA GLY A 92 -24.21 12.88 -6.89
C GLY A 92 -22.80 13.51 -6.85
N ILE A 93 -22.36 13.89 -5.64
CA ILE A 93 -21.13 14.67 -5.41
C ILE A 93 -19.88 14.05 -6.05
N HIS A 94 -19.79 12.71 -6.06
CA HIS A 94 -18.62 12.02 -6.64
C HIS A 94 -18.52 12.16 -8.16
N LYS A 95 -19.63 12.43 -8.86
CA LYS A 95 -19.67 12.61 -10.33
C LYS A 95 -19.74 14.07 -10.73
N THR A 96 -20.59 14.86 -10.08
CA THR A 96 -20.88 16.25 -10.45
C THR A 96 -20.08 17.28 -9.64
N GLY A 97 -19.25 16.82 -8.70
CA GLY A 97 -18.66 17.69 -7.69
C GLY A 97 -19.68 18.11 -6.63
N GLY A 98 -19.17 18.61 -5.51
CA GLY A 98 -19.96 19.26 -4.46
C GLY A 98 -19.56 20.72 -4.33
N PRO A 99 -20.19 21.49 -3.42
CA PRO A 99 -19.83 22.87 -3.17
C PRO A 99 -18.34 22.96 -2.83
N VAL A 100 -17.60 23.74 -3.62
CA VAL A 100 -16.16 23.87 -3.49
C VAL A 100 -15.89 24.78 -2.28
N LEU A 101 -15.21 24.27 -1.26
CA LEU A 101 -14.74 25.09 -0.12
C LEU A 101 -13.53 25.98 -0.49
N VAL A 102 -12.94 25.74 -1.65
CA VAL A 102 -11.74 26.44 -2.10
C VAL A 102 -12.15 27.50 -3.12
N ALA A 103 -12.42 28.71 -2.61
CA ALA A 103 -12.40 29.91 -3.43
C ALA A 103 -11.00 30.08 -4.04
N GLU A 104 -10.95 30.58 -5.27
CA GLU A 104 -9.71 31.02 -5.91
C GLU A 104 -8.99 32.03 -4.99
N GLY A 105 -7.71 31.79 -4.69
CA GLY A 105 -6.88 32.72 -3.91
C GLY A 105 -6.97 32.55 -2.38
N ARG A 106 -6.30 31.53 -1.83
CA ARG A 106 -6.26 31.20 -0.39
C ARG A 106 -5.70 32.28 0.56
N TRP A 107 -5.34 33.48 0.10
CA TRP A 107 -4.47 34.37 0.90
C TRP A 107 -4.81 35.86 0.93
N GLN A 108 -5.77 36.38 0.16
CA GLN A 108 -6.12 37.81 0.20
C GLN A 108 -7.59 38.06 -0.13
N PHE A 109 -8.42 38.36 0.88
CA PHE A 109 -9.81 38.75 0.68
C PHE A 109 -10.09 40.11 1.34
N ASN A 110 -10.65 41.05 0.57
CA ASN A 110 -11.07 42.36 1.07
C ASN A 110 -12.51 42.38 1.61
N ASN A 111 -13.31 41.32 1.40
CA ASN A 111 -14.64 41.16 1.99
C ASN A 111 -15.09 39.68 2.03
N LEU A 112 -16.19 39.42 2.74
CA LEU A 112 -16.81 38.10 2.93
C LEU A 112 -17.40 37.51 1.63
N SER A 113 -17.71 38.33 0.63
CA SER A 113 -18.25 37.87 -0.65
C SER A 113 -17.25 37.05 -1.46
N ASN A 114 -15.96 37.21 -1.19
CA ASN A 114 -14.89 36.45 -1.87
C ASN A 114 -14.58 35.10 -1.20
N ILE A 115 -15.15 34.83 -0.02
CA ILE A 115 -14.94 33.60 0.75
C ILE A 115 -16.02 32.56 0.42
N CYS A 116 -17.24 33.02 0.14
CA CYS A 116 -18.36 32.15 -0.17
C CYS A 116 -18.97 32.56 -1.52
N ASP A 117 -18.86 31.68 -2.51
CA ASP A 117 -19.57 31.84 -3.79
C ASP A 117 -21.08 31.64 -3.52
N ARG A 118 -21.87 32.70 -3.79
CA ARG A 118 -23.32 32.75 -3.64
C ARG A 118 -24.04 32.83 -4.99
N GLY A 119 -23.36 32.44 -6.08
CA GLY A 119 -23.97 32.35 -7.41
C GLY A 119 -25.14 31.37 -7.45
N GLU A 120 -25.74 31.18 -8.63
CA GLU A 120 -26.80 30.19 -8.74
C GLU A 120 -26.25 28.77 -8.66
N TYR A 121 -26.73 28.03 -7.66
CA TYR A 121 -26.44 26.61 -7.46
C TYR A 121 -27.71 25.78 -7.67
N ASP A 122 -27.53 24.52 -8.03
CA ASP A 122 -28.61 23.54 -7.99
C ASP A 122 -28.91 23.09 -6.54
N VAL A 123 -29.94 22.26 -6.36
CA VAL A 123 -30.32 21.72 -5.04
C VAL A 123 -29.24 20.84 -4.40
N ARG A 124 -28.14 20.55 -5.12
CA ARG A 124 -27.01 19.72 -4.66
C ARG A 124 -25.73 20.54 -4.43
N GLY A 125 -25.78 21.87 -4.62
CA GLY A 125 -24.64 22.76 -4.40
C GLY A 125 -23.62 22.79 -5.56
N VAL A 126 -24.02 22.43 -6.78
CA VAL A 126 -23.21 22.54 -8.01
C VAL A 126 -23.53 23.84 -8.74
N LYS A 127 -22.49 24.55 -9.19
CA LYS A 127 -22.63 25.87 -9.84
C LYS A 127 -23.30 25.70 -11.20
N LYS A 128 -24.39 26.43 -11.44
CA LYS A 128 -25.07 26.38 -12.75
C LYS A 128 -24.16 26.93 -13.85
N GLY A 129 -24.07 26.22 -14.98
CA GLY A 129 -23.29 26.63 -16.15
C GLY A 129 -21.86 26.08 -16.23
N VAL A 130 -21.43 25.27 -15.27
CA VAL A 130 -20.19 24.48 -15.38
C VAL A 130 -20.60 23.06 -15.81
N MET A 131 -20.31 22.69 -17.06
CA MET A 131 -20.44 21.32 -17.57
C MET A 131 -19.21 20.51 -17.23
#